data_AF-A0A3P6CQF4-F1
#
_entry.id   AF-A0A3P6CQF4-F1
#
_cell.length_a   1.000
_cell.length_b   1.000
_cell.length_c   1.000
_cell.angle_alpha   90.00
_cell.angle_beta   90.00
_cell.angle_gamma   90.00
#
_symmetry.space_group_name_H-M   'P 1'
#
loop_
_entity.id
_entity.type
_entity.pdbx_description
1 polymer ?
#
loop_
_entity_poly.entity_id
_entity_poly.type
_entity_poly.pdbx_seq_one_letter_code
_entity_poly.pdbx_strand_id
1 'polypeptide(L)'
;MENWRTNLEVMAAKEDQYIQQYKKYEVLLNRVGYGTKISHRELVEMAEHRKELEKMTKPVVDTLRSYQDLPPDKALAALAIEDKKRQFAAAEKYLEEVLQSSLETNDE
;
A
#
# COMPACT_ATOMS: atom_id res chain seq x y z
N MET A 1 69.72 18.20 -18.39
CA MET A 1 68.69 19.27 -18.49
C MET A 1 67.54 18.87 -19.40
N GLU A 2 67.68 17.97 -20.38
CA GLU A 2 66.52 17.49 -21.15
C GLU A 2 65.66 16.46 -20.40
N ASN A 3 66.29 15.60 -19.62
CA ASN A 3 65.64 14.59 -18.79
C ASN A 3 64.56 15.13 -17.84
N TRP A 4 64.74 16.33 -17.25
CA TRP A 4 63.71 16.91 -16.38
C TRP A 4 62.50 17.43 -17.15
N ARG A 5 62.70 17.96 -18.37
CA ARG A 5 61.61 18.43 -19.24
C ARG A 5 60.74 17.27 -19.69
N THR A 6 61.38 16.20 -20.16
CA THR A 6 60.69 14.97 -20.56
C THR A 6 59.94 14.34 -19.39
N ASN A 7 60.52 14.31 -18.18
CA ASN A 7 59.82 13.82 -17.00
C ASN A 7 58.58 14.66 -16.64
N LEU A 8 58.67 15.98 -16.80
CA LEU A 8 57.54 16.88 -16.54
C LEU A 8 56.40 16.66 -17.54
N GLU A 9 56.73 16.51 -18.83
CA GLU A 9 55.75 16.18 -19.88
C GLU A 9 55.08 14.82 -19.64
N VAL A 10 55.85 13.81 -19.22
CA VAL A 10 55.30 12.50 -18.84
C VAL A 10 54.39 12.61 -17.61
N MET A 11 54.70 13.45 -16.64
CA MET A 11 53.83 13.67 -15.49
C MET A 11 52.52 14.35 -15.88
N ALA A 12 52.57 15.37 -16.73
CA ALA A 12 51.37 16.03 -17.25
C ALA A 12 50.48 15.05 -18.04
N ALA A 13 51.08 14.25 -18.92
CA ALA A 13 50.34 13.24 -19.69
C ALA A 13 49.69 12.17 -18.78
N LYS A 14 50.37 11.78 -17.69
CA LYS A 14 49.81 10.85 -16.70
C LYS A 14 48.70 11.48 -15.88
N GLU A 15 48.82 12.75 -15.50
CA GLU A 15 47.76 13.49 -14.81
C GLU A 15 46.49 13.51 -15.64
N ASP A 16 46.60 13.88 -16.93
CA ASP A 16 45.47 13.84 -17.87
C ASP A 16 44.89 12.43 -18.00
N GLN A 17 45.75 11.42 -18.08
CA GLN A 17 45.31 10.03 -18.13
C GLN A 17 44.50 9.64 -16.87
N TYR A 18 44.97 10.00 -15.67
CA TYR A 18 44.26 9.69 -14.43
C TYR A 18 42.92 10.42 -14.34
N ILE A 19 42.85 11.68 -14.75
CA ILE A 19 41.61 12.45 -14.79
C ILE A 19 40.60 11.79 -15.74
N GLN A 20 41.03 11.36 -16.91
CA GLN A 20 40.17 10.66 -17.86
C GLN A 20 39.66 9.32 -17.31
N GLN A 21 40.52 8.54 -16.65
CA GLN A 21 40.11 7.28 -16.02
C GLN A 21 39.12 7.52 -14.88
N TYR A 22 39.36 8.52 -14.03
CA TYR A 22 38.45 8.90 -12.95
C TYR A 22 37.04 9.20 -13.49
N LYS A 23 36.94 10.07 -14.50
CA LYS A 23 35.66 10.41 -15.15
C LYS A 23 34.98 9.19 -15.77
N LYS A 24 35.76 8.27 -16.38
CA LYS A 24 35.21 7.02 -16.94
C LYS A 24 34.59 6.14 -15.85
N TYR A 25 35.25 5.97 -14.72
CA TYR A 25 34.72 5.20 -13.60
C TYR A 25 33.52 5.87 -12.96
N GLU A 26 33.53 7.19 -12.81
CA GLU A 26 32.39 7.96 -12.31
C GLU A 26 31.13 7.74 -13.17
N VAL A 27 31.26 7.81 -14.50
CA VAL A 27 30.17 7.50 -15.43
C VAL A 27 29.70 6.06 -15.32
N LEU A 28 30.62 5.10 -15.15
CA LEU A 28 30.28 3.68 -14.99
C LEU A 28 29.50 3.43 -13.70
N LEU A 29 29.93 4.03 -12.57
CA LEU A 29 29.23 3.93 -11.29
C LEU A 29 27.83 4.53 -11.38
N ASN A 30 27.70 5.72 -11.97
CA ASN A 30 26.42 6.37 -12.19
C ASN A 30 25.48 5.53 -13.06
N ARG A 31 25.99 4.84 -14.10
CA ARG A 31 25.20 3.94 -14.96
C ARG A 31 24.63 2.75 -14.20
N VAL A 32 25.38 2.20 -13.25
CA VAL A 32 24.95 1.07 -12.41
C VAL A 32 24.06 1.56 -11.24
N GLY A 33 23.82 2.87 -11.14
CA GLY A 33 22.98 3.48 -10.12
C GLY A 33 23.73 3.80 -8.82
N TYR A 34 25.03 3.53 -8.74
CA TYR A 34 25.89 3.96 -7.63
C TYR A 34 26.15 5.47 -7.70
N GLY A 35 25.11 6.26 -7.41
CA GLY A 35 25.22 7.70 -7.15
C GLY A 35 25.47 7.99 -5.67
N THR A 36 25.66 9.27 -5.33
CA THR A 36 25.76 9.74 -3.93
C THR A 36 24.59 9.29 -3.06
N LYS A 37 23.43 9.02 -3.68
CA LYS A 37 22.23 8.46 -3.06
C LYS A 37 22.38 7.06 -2.45
N ILE A 38 23.39 6.30 -2.87
CA ILE A 38 23.76 4.99 -2.31
C ILE A 38 24.94 5.14 -1.33
N SER A 39 25.21 6.35 -0.85
CA SER A 39 26.09 6.54 0.30
C SER A 39 25.53 5.74 1.48
N HIS A 40 26.39 5.01 2.19
CA HIS A 40 26.00 4.22 3.35
C HIS A 40 25.16 5.03 4.35
N ARG A 41 25.54 6.30 4.56
CA ARG A 41 24.81 7.22 5.43
C ARG A 41 23.38 7.45 4.96
N GLU A 42 23.18 7.77 3.68
CA GLU A 42 21.84 8.04 3.12
C GLU A 42 20.97 6.76 3.17
N LEU A 43 21.57 5.59 2.91
CA LEU A 43 20.86 4.31 3.05
C LEU A 43 20.40 4.03 4.49
N VAL A 44 21.23 4.36 5.48
CA VAL A 44 20.89 4.23 6.90
C VAL A 44 19.77 5.20 7.27
N GLU A 45 19.88 6.47 6.89
CA GLU A 45 18.85 7.48 7.13
C GLU A 45 17.50 7.05 6.50
N MET A 46 17.49 6.55 5.26
CA MET A 46 16.27 6.02 4.63
C MET A 46 15.70 4.79 5.36
N ALA A 47 16.56 3.90 5.87
CA ALA A 47 16.11 2.72 6.61
C ALA A 47 15.46 3.11 7.94
N GLU A 48 16.00 4.10 8.65
CA GLU A 48 15.43 4.67 9.86
C GLU A 48 14.08 5.33 9.60
N HIS A 49 13.99 6.17 8.56
CA HIS A 49 12.72 6.79 8.15
C HIS A 49 11.65 5.75 7.81
N ARG A 50 12.02 4.68 7.10
CA ARG A 50 11.11 3.57 6.79
C ARG A 50 10.61 2.89 8.06
N LYS A 51 11.47 2.68 9.05
CA LYS A 51 11.12 2.08 10.34
C LYS A 51 10.14 2.95 11.13
N GLU A 52 10.33 4.27 11.12
CA GLU A 52 9.41 5.20 11.79
C GLU A 52 8.05 5.23 11.07
N LEU A 53 8.04 5.24 9.73
CA LEU A 53 6.80 5.14 8.95
C LEU A 53 6.02 3.85 9.24
N GLU A 54 6.71 2.71 9.34
CA GLU A 54 6.10 1.44 9.69
C GLU A 54 5.47 1.49 11.09
N LYS A 55 6.17 2.08 12.06
CA LYS A 55 5.67 2.27 13.43
C LYS A 55 4.40 3.13 13.46
N MET A 56 4.33 4.18 12.64
CA MET A 56 3.14 5.03 12.53
C MET A 56 1.99 4.36 11.78
N THR A 57 2.29 3.46 10.83
CA THR A 57 1.29 2.80 9.99
C THR A 57 0.64 1.59 10.67
N LYS A 58 1.36 0.88 11.56
CA LYS A 58 0.83 -0.24 12.36
C LYS A 58 -0.52 0.03 13.02
N PRO A 59 -0.70 1.11 13.83
CA PRO A 59 -1.99 1.36 14.47
C PRO A 59 -3.12 1.63 13.47
N VAL A 60 -2.82 2.19 12.29
CA VAL A 60 -3.83 2.43 11.23
C VAL A 60 -4.26 1.12 10.58
N VAL A 61 -3.32 0.19 10.37
CA VAL A 61 -3.66 -1.14 9.87
C VAL A 61 -4.45 -1.94 10.91
N ASP A 62 -4.08 -1.84 12.18
CA ASP A 62 -4.77 -2.53 13.27
C ASP A 62 -6.20 -2.01 13.45
N THR A 63 -6.45 -0.70 13.30
CA THR A 63 -7.82 -0.16 13.31
C THR A 63 -8.62 -0.56 12.08
N LEU A 64 -8.00 -0.60 10.90
CA LEU A 64 -8.68 -1.08 9.71
C LEU A 64 -9.06 -2.56 9.84
N ARG A 65 -8.17 -3.36 10.43
CA ARG A 65 -8.41 -4.78 10.70
C ARG A 65 -9.51 -4.98 11.74
N SER A 66 -9.53 -4.17 12.79
CA SER A 66 -10.62 -4.21 13.78
C SER A 66 -11.98 -3.89 13.15
N TYR A 67 -12.05 -2.96 12.19
CA TYR A 67 -13.28 -2.69 11.42
C TYR A 67 -13.70 -3.86 10.53
N GLN A 68 -12.76 -4.60 9.93
CA GLN A 68 -13.07 -5.78 9.13
C GLN A 68 -13.51 -6.97 9.98
N ASP A 69 -12.94 -7.10 11.18
CA ASP A 69 -13.26 -8.16 12.14
C ASP A 69 -14.48 -7.80 13.01
N LEU A 70 -15.07 -6.61 12.85
CA LEU A 70 -16.24 -6.20 13.61
C LEU A 70 -17.44 -7.09 13.23
N PRO A 71 -18.09 -7.76 14.20
CA PRO A 71 -19.30 -8.50 13.90
C PRO A 71 -20.37 -7.53 13.36
N PRO A 72 -21.24 -7.99 12.44
CA PRO A 72 -22.33 -7.17 11.93
C PRO A 72 -23.14 -6.59 13.09
N ASP A 73 -23.47 -5.30 12.99
CA ASP A 73 -24.12 -4.55 14.06
C ASP A 73 -25.39 -5.27 14.53
N LYS A 74 -25.34 -5.78 15.77
CA LYS A 74 -26.41 -6.57 16.38
C LYS A 74 -27.70 -5.78 16.51
N ALA A 75 -27.62 -4.46 16.70
CA ALA A 75 -28.80 -3.61 16.82
C ALA A 75 -29.52 -3.50 15.46
N LEU A 76 -28.75 -3.28 14.39
CA LEU A 76 -29.29 -3.23 13.03
C LEU A 76 -29.86 -4.59 12.60
N ALA A 77 -29.17 -5.68 12.94
CA ALA A 77 -29.64 -7.04 12.67
C ALA A 77 -30.95 -7.36 13.42
N ALA A 78 -31.07 -6.97 14.68
CA ALA A 78 -32.30 -7.15 15.46
C ALA A 78 -33.49 -6.39 14.86
N LEU A 79 -33.27 -5.14 14.44
CA LEU A 79 -34.28 -4.33 13.77
C LEU A 79 -34.72 -4.97 12.44
N ALA A 80 -33.76 -5.41 11.62
CA ALA A 80 -34.06 -6.10 10.36
C ALA A 80 -34.87 -7.40 10.56
N ILE A 81 -34.58 -8.16 11.63
CA ILE A 81 -35.34 -9.37 11.99
C ILE A 81 -36.78 -9.00 12.38
N GLU A 82 -36.97 -7.96 13.19
CA GLU A 82 -38.32 -7.51 13.59
C GLU A 82 -39.14 -7.03 12.39
N ASP A 83 -38.53 -6.28 11.49
CA ASP A 83 -39.18 -5.78 10.28
C ASP A 83 -39.60 -6.93 9.35
N LYS A 84 -38.73 -7.96 9.22
CA LYS A 84 -39.07 -9.18 8.47
C LYS A 84 -40.19 -9.96 9.14
N LYS A 85 -40.22 -10.06 10.47
CA LYS A 85 -41.34 -10.70 11.19
C LYS A 85 -42.67 -9.99 10.92
N ARG A 86 -42.68 -8.66 10.90
CA ARG A 86 -43.89 -7.89 10.55
C ARG A 86 -44.34 -8.15 9.11
N GLN A 87 -43.40 -8.18 8.16
CA GLN A 87 -43.70 -8.53 6.76
C GLN A 87 -44.27 -9.95 6.63
N PHE A 88 -43.73 -10.91 7.39
CA PHE A 88 -44.25 -12.28 7.43
C PHE A 88 -45.68 -12.33 7.97
N ALA A 89 -45.95 -11.68 9.10
CA ALA A 89 -47.30 -11.65 9.67
C ALA A 89 -48.33 -11.00 8.72
N ALA A 90 -47.93 -9.95 8.00
CA ALA A 90 -48.78 -9.34 6.98
C ALA A 90 -49.05 -10.28 5.80
N ALA A 91 -48.06 -11.04 5.36
CA ALA A 91 -48.21 -12.03 4.30
C ALA A 91 -49.10 -13.21 4.74
N GLU A 92 -48.97 -13.68 5.98
CA GLU A 92 -49.85 -14.72 6.55
C GLU A 92 -51.31 -14.26 6.58
N LYS A 93 -51.56 -13.04 7.07
CA LYS A 93 -52.92 -12.46 7.09
C LYS A 93 -53.51 -12.34 5.68
N TYR A 94 -52.72 -11.89 4.72
CA TYR A 94 -53.14 -11.82 3.32
C TYR A 94 -53.50 -13.21 2.76
N LEU A 95 -52.71 -14.23 3.11
CA LEU A 95 -52.96 -15.60 2.67
C LEU A 95 -54.24 -16.17 3.31
N GLU A 96 -54.50 -15.88 4.58
CA GLU A 96 -55.77 -16.21 5.24
C GLU A 96 -56.97 -15.53 4.58
N GLU A 97 -56.88 -14.24 4.24
CA GLU A 97 -57.94 -13.51 3.55
C GLU A 97 -58.24 -14.09 2.15
N VAL A 98 -57.21 -14.49 1.40
CA VAL A 98 -57.36 -15.15 0.10
C VAL A 98 -58.02 -16.53 0.23
N LEU A 99 -57.68 -17.29 1.28
CA LEU A 99 -58.30 -18.59 1.55
C LEU A 99 -59.76 -18.45 1.96
N GLN A 100 -60.09 -17.49 2.83
CA GLN A 100 -61.47 -17.21 3.26
C GLN A 100 -62.33 -16.79 2.08
N SER A 101 -61.86 -15.85 1.26
CA SER A 101 -62.59 -15.44 0.04
C SER A 101 -62.77 -16.59 -0.94
N SER A 102 -61.80 -17.49 -1.10
CA SER A 102 -61.95 -18.69 -1.95
C SER A 102 -63.00 -19.67 -1.41
N LEU A 103 -63.11 -19.82 -0.08
CA LEU A 103 -64.14 -20.66 0.54
C LEU A 103 -65.54 -20.05 0.37
N GLU A 104 -65.68 -18.74 0.62
CA GLU A 104 -66.95 -18.02 0.47
C GLU A 104 -67.48 -18.04 -0.98
N THR A 105 -66.60 -18.08 -1.98
CA THR A 105 -67.00 -18.17 -3.40
C THR A 105 -67.39 -19.57 -3.88
N ASN A 106 -67.19 -20.64 -3.08
CA ASN A 106 -67.55 -22.01 -3.45
C ASN A 106 -68.91 -22.47 -2.89
N ASP A 107 -69.57 -21.64 -2.05
CA ASP A 107 -70.87 -21.92 -1.45
C ASP A 107 -72.07 -21.30 -2.22
N GLU A 108 -71.86 -20.81 -3.46
CA GLU A 108 -72.91 -20.51 -4.47
C GLU A 108 -72.94 -21.57 -5.59
#